data_AF-A0A1F3T1Q0-F1
#
_entry.id   AF-A0A1F3T1Q0-F1
#
_cell.length_a   1.000
_cell.length_b   1.000
_cell.length_c   1.000
_cell.angle_alpha   90.00
_cell.angle_beta   90.00
_cell.angle_gamma   90.00
#
_symmetry.space_group_name_H-M   'P 1'
#
loop_
_entity.id
_entity.type
_entity.pdbx_description
1 polymer ?
#
loop_
_entity_poly.entity_id
_entity_poly.type
_entity_poly.pdbx_seq_one_letter_code
_entity_poly.pdbx_strand_id
1 'polypeptide(L)'
;MDGYNEKKWFVYLSDHHEGPFSLAELKEKLGQHQIVSSSFVWCEGMPDWKAMTDVPECETLLASPPPEVPTFGGPDLQLSTASAEGPQEPEPEPELESLSEPTLMSAPQSDSPQASAGVFASADEPAELSSPGLLLAGASANDEFSGFTPQAEATGSTLSPGDDGLAQVSPGAGAGKSRRRGRFLVLALFLAALAGGGFAFTQGYLDMMLASVPLQDAISRGRDLGQEILVKASDRIPALSRWVSPLPQLSDVSPDEYAELKHAAQSSDNPANLMVAVALSLQDPTLPTFYVSSFLPDGAEFDLFIEGIPETLLNHLNFRQRLRARIGKRLARSDVLRLGAGLIPRGKYRVTVMEAETQAPEVAVLLANSPGMGVSPGPGLPKGRKLIVSKTYFLGGAEDENYALRLKEFHDKLRERAGSELSEVNQFTATLENQLTSSLSKFSEMRKLKKLTPVQKRSWEAFHYSWSELFKQISANFGKWTPEALQREYFYGVLYRLTGEAGVAVLRMHELHHSYFTGKTLPKAFEIQAGEAEASARTALTTLKAKIEQAQSMASSATIPKREGL
;
A
#
# COMPACT_ATOMS: atom_id res chain seq x y z
N MET A 1 6.34 -10.26 50.30
CA MET A 1 6.11 -11.57 49.65
C MET A 1 4.70 -11.51 49.10
N ASP A 2 4.54 -11.39 47.77
CA ASP A 2 3.34 -11.69 46.96
C ASP A 2 3.64 -11.39 45.46
N GLY A 3 4.86 -11.72 45.00
CA GLY A 3 5.36 -11.38 43.65
C GLY A 3 5.23 -12.48 42.60
N TYR A 4 4.40 -13.51 42.84
CA TYR A 4 4.41 -14.74 42.03
C TYR A 4 3.07 -15.11 41.35
N ASN A 5 2.09 -14.20 41.32
CA ASN A 5 0.79 -14.47 40.69
C ASN A 5 0.28 -13.33 39.80
N GLU A 6 1.19 -12.63 39.11
CA GLU A 6 0.74 -11.72 38.05
C GLU A 6 0.20 -12.53 36.88
N LYS A 7 -1.09 -12.35 36.58
CA LYS A 7 -1.74 -12.95 35.41
C LYS A 7 -0.96 -12.54 34.17
N LYS A 8 -0.56 -13.55 33.38
CA LYS A 8 0.16 -13.39 32.13
C LYS A 8 -0.85 -13.18 30.99
N TRP A 9 -0.71 -12.07 30.27
CA TRP A 9 -1.56 -11.69 29.16
C TRP A 9 -0.86 -11.88 27.83
N PHE A 10 -1.62 -12.27 26.81
CA PHE A 10 -1.19 -12.33 25.42
C PHE A 10 -2.08 -11.39 24.60
N VAL A 11 -1.50 -10.69 23.63
CA VAL A 11 -2.21 -9.76 22.74
C VAL A 11 -2.05 -10.23 21.31
N TYR A 12 -3.15 -10.23 20.55
CA TYR A 12 -3.13 -10.55 19.13
C TYR A 12 -2.80 -9.30 18.30
N LEU A 13 -1.66 -9.32 17.62
CA LEU A 13 -1.13 -8.24 16.80
C LEU A 13 -1.03 -8.69 15.35
N SER A 14 -1.95 -8.19 14.51
CA SER A 14 -2.02 -8.44 13.06
C SER A 14 -2.14 -9.91 12.66
N ASP A 15 -1.06 -10.69 12.75
CA ASP A 15 -0.94 -12.07 12.28
C ASP A 15 -0.32 -13.03 13.31
N HIS A 16 0.09 -12.54 14.48
CA HIS A 16 0.65 -13.36 15.55
C HIS A 16 0.21 -12.84 16.93
N HIS A 17 0.49 -13.61 17.98
CA HIS A 17 0.29 -13.16 19.36
C HIS A 17 1.64 -12.87 20.03
N GLU A 18 1.69 -11.78 20.77
CA GLU A 18 2.84 -11.43 21.62
C GLU A 18 2.47 -11.62 23.11
N GLY A 19 3.44 -12.03 23.91
CA GLY A 19 3.30 -12.24 25.36
C GLY A 19 4.28 -13.29 25.87
N PRO A 20 4.28 -13.60 27.19
CA PRO A 20 3.37 -13.09 28.20
C PRO A 20 3.73 -11.68 28.69
N PHE A 21 2.73 -10.80 28.80
CA PHE A 21 2.83 -9.46 29.38
C PHE A 21 2.13 -9.36 30.73
N SER A 22 2.64 -8.49 31.59
CA SER A 22 1.94 -7.99 32.78
C SER A 22 0.92 -6.91 32.39
N LEU A 23 -0.05 -6.61 33.27
CA LEU A 23 -0.98 -5.50 33.07
C LEU A 23 -0.26 -4.14 32.94
N ALA A 24 0.88 -3.98 33.64
CA ALA A 24 1.69 -2.76 33.56
C ALA A 24 2.32 -2.58 32.17
N GLU A 25 2.85 -3.66 31.58
CA GLU A 25 3.42 -3.65 30.22
C GLU A 25 2.33 -3.42 29.16
N LEU A 26 1.13 -3.99 29.34
CA LEU A 26 -0.01 -3.67 28.48
C LEU A 26 -0.37 -2.18 28.53
N LYS A 27 -0.36 -1.56 29.71
CA LYS A 27 -0.59 -0.13 29.86
C LYS A 27 0.43 0.71 29.10
N GLU A 28 1.70 0.32 29.19
CA GLU A 28 2.79 1.01 28.50
C GLU A 28 2.67 0.87 26.98
N LYS A 29 2.41 -0.34 26.47
CA LYS A 29 2.17 -0.58 25.03
C LYS A 29 0.95 0.17 24.50
N LEU A 30 -0.11 0.30 25.31
CA LEU A 30 -1.29 1.10 24.97
C LEU A 30 -0.94 2.59 24.89
N GLY A 31 -0.15 3.11 25.83
CA GLY A 31 0.36 4.49 25.82
C GLY A 31 1.29 4.81 24.65
N GLN A 32 2.03 3.81 24.16
CA GLN A 32 2.87 3.90 22.96
C GLN A 32 2.11 3.70 21.64
N HIS A 33 0.79 3.47 21.70
CA HIS A 33 -0.06 3.15 20.54
C HIS A 33 0.37 1.89 19.76
N GLN A 34 1.11 0.96 20.38
CA GLN A 34 1.44 -0.34 19.77
C GLN A 34 0.25 -1.31 19.78
N ILE A 35 -0.62 -1.16 20.78
CA ILE A 35 -1.89 -1.88 20.90
C ILE A 35 -3.01 -0.84 20.96
N VAL A 36 -4.20 -1.19 20.46
CA VAL A 36 -5.40 -0.33 20.49
C VAL A 36 -6.45 -0.94 21.41
N SER A 37 -7.42 -0.16 21.87
CA SER A 37 -8.50 -0.66 22.74
C SER A 37 -9.35 -1.76 22.07
N SER A 38 -9.36 -1.83 20.74
CA SER A 38 -10.01 -2.90 19.98
C SER A 38 -9.14 -4.15 19.75
N SER A 39 -7.91 -4.19 20.26
CA SER A 39 -7.04 -5.37 20.16
C SER A 39 -7.60 -6.54 20.98
N PHE A 40 -7.44 -7.76 20.48
CA PHE A 40 -7.85 -8.97 21.20
C PHE A 40 -6.78 -9.38 22.20
N VAL A 41 -7.20 -9.69 23.42
CA VAL A 41 -6.36 -10.16 24.51
C VAL A 41 -6.85 -11.50 25.04
N TRP A 42 -5.92 -12.30 25.55
CA TRP A 42 -6.19 -13.57 26.18
C TRP A 42 -5.27 -13.76 27.38
N CYS A 43 -5.77 -14.35 28.46
CA CYS A 43 -4.95 -14.81 29.57
C CYS A 43 -5.29 -16.25 29.91
N GLU A 44 -4.35 -16.93 30.58
CA GLU A 44 -4.55 -18.31 31.02
C GLU A 44 -5.84 -18.43 31.86
N GLY A 45 -6.71 -19.37 31.48
CA GLY A 45 -8.02 -19.56 32.08
C GLY A 45 -9.20 -18.89 31.34
N MET A 46 -8.95 -18.04 30.33
CA MET A 46 -10.02 -17.55 29.46
C MET A 46 -10.39 -18.58 28.38
N PRO A 47 -11.70 -18.74 28.06
CA PRO A 47 -12.14 -19.74 27.09
C PRO A 47 -11.80 -19.39 25.63
N ASP A 48 -11.69 -18.11 25.31
CA ASP A 48 -11.35 -17.61 23.98
C ASP A 48 -10.74 -16.20 24.07
N TRP A 49 -10.15 -15.72 22.98
CA TRP A 49 -9.69 -14.34 22.81
C TRP A 49 -10.87 -13.38 22.91
N LYS A 50 -10.71 -12.30 23.68
CA LYS A 50 -11.74 -11.25 23.80
C LYS A 50 -11.16 -9.89 23.47
N ALA A 51 -11.99 -8.97 22.97
CA ALA A 51 -11.55 -7.59 22.79
C ALA A 51 -11.13 -7.01 24.15
N MET A 52 -10.12 -6.14 24.17
CA MET A 52 -9.62 -5.54 25.41
C MET A 52 -10.70 -4.76 26.18
N THR A 53 -11.71 -4.22 25.49
CA THR A 53 -12.90 -3.58 26.08
C THR A 53 -13.84 -4.53 26.80
N ASP A 54 -13.81 -5.83 26.47
CA ASP A 54 -14.75 -6.83 27.00
C ASP A 54 -14.18 -7.58 28.21
N VAL A 55 -12.97 -7.21 28.63
CA VAL A 55 -12.24 -7.83 29.74
C VAL A 55 -12.20 -6.84 30.92
N PRO A 56 -12.95 -7.10 32.01
CA PRO A 56 -13.07 -6.18 33.14
C PRO A 56 -11.72 -5.80 33.76
N GLU A 57 -10.76 -6.72 33.79
CA GLU A 57 -9.40 -6.43 34.29
C GLU A 57 -8.67 -5.36 33.45
N CYS A 58 -8.96 -5.28 32.15
CA CYS A 58 -8.38 -4.30 31.24
C CYS A 58 -9.10 -2.94 31.27
N GLU A 59 -10.31 -2.84 31.83
CA GLU A 59 -11.02 -1.56 31.97
C GLU A 59 -10.20 -0.53 32.77
N THR A 60 -9.45 -1.00 33.77
CA THR A 60 -8.57 -0.15 34.58
C THR A 60 -7.42 0.49 33.78
N LEU A 61 -7.02 -0.14 32.66
CA LEU A 61 -6.03 0.40 31.73
C LEU A 61 -6.63 1.48 30.83
N LEU A 62 -7.88 1.28 30.41
CA LEU A 62 -8.62 2.19 29.54
C LEU A 62 -9.11 3.44 30.29
N ALA A 63 -9.37 3.32 31.60
CA ALA A 63 -9.86 4.40 32.45
C ALA A 63 -8.77 5.40 32.89
N SER A 64 -7.59 5.41 32.25
CA SER A 64 -6.53 6.35 32.63
C SER A 64 -7.02 7.80 32.42
N PRO A 65 -6.96 8.66 33.46
CA PRO A 65 -7.47 10.02 33.37
C PRO A 65 -6.76 10.77 32.23
N PRO A 66 -7.47 11.60 31.45
CA PRO A 66 -6.87 12.40 30.40
C PRO A 66 -5.68 13.19 30.99
N PRO A 67 -4.52 13.25 30.30
CA PRO A 67 -3.40 14.03 30.79
C PRO A 67 -3.88 15.47 31.05
N GLU A 68 -3.73 15.92 32.30
CA GLU A 68 -4.09 17.27 32.71
C GLU A 68 -3.38 18.25 31.78
N VAL A 69 -4.16 18.86 30.88
CA VAL A 69 -3.65 19.87 29.98
C VAL A 69 -3.12 20.99 30.86
N PRO A 70 -1.82 21.36 30.79
CA PRO A 70 -1.29 22.45 31.59
C PRO A 70 -2.14 23.69 31.32
N THR A 71 -2.92 24.07 32.33
CA THR A 71 -3.83 25.21 32.29
C THR A 71 -2.98 26.45 32.29
N PHE A 72 -2.61 26.93 31.11
CA PHE A 72 -1.99 28.23 30.93
C PHE A 72 -3.02 29.30 31.28
N GLY A 73 -2.85 29.91 32.45
CA GLY A 73 -3.64 31.04 32.90
C GLY A 73 -3.48 32.23 31.95
N GLY A 74 -4.55 32.54 31.21
CA GLY A 74 -4.71 33.76 30.43
C GLY A 74 -6.09 34.38 30.74
N PRO A 75 -6.18 35.71 30.90
CA PRO A 75 -7.36 36.36 31.45
C PRO A 75 -8.49 36.47 30.41
N ASP A 76 -9.67 36.04 30.87
CA ASP A 76 -11.01 36.58 30.63
C ASP A 76 -11.22 37.41 29.35
N LEU A 77 -11.77 36.77 28.31
CA LEU A 77 -12.53 37.44 27.25
C LEU A 77 -13.89 36.75 27.12
N GLN A 78 -14.88 37.41 27.74
CA GLN A 78 -16.29 37.13 27.59
C GLN A 78 -16.68 37.20 26.11
N LEU A 79 -17.15 36.08 25.54
CA LEU A 79 -17.89 36.10 24.28
C LEU A 79 -19.37 35.85 24.55
N SER A 80 -20.12 36.90 24.23
CA SER A 80 -21.56 37.04 24.31
C SER A 80 -22.28 35.98 23.46
N THR A 81 -23.18 35.23 24.10
CA THR A 81 -24.21 34.43 23.42
C THR A 81 -25.37 35.33 23.02
N ALA A 82 -25.51 35.61 21.72
CA ALA A 82 -26.69 36.26 21.18
C ALA A 82 -27.39 35.32 20.21
N SER A 83 -28.61 34.92 20.60
CA SER A 83 -29.63 34.29 19.77
C SER A 83 -29.87 35.07 18.48
N ALA A 84 -29.94 34.35 17.36
CA ALA A 84 -30.66 34.79 16.19
C ALA A 84 -31.40 33.58 15.60
N GLU A 85 -32.66 33.49 16.00
CA GLU A 85 -33.70 32.65 15.44
C GLU A 85 -34.04 33.20 14.04
N GLY A 86 -33.89 32.36 13.00
CA GLY A 86 -34.17 32.71 11.61
C GLY A 86 -35.06 31.65 10.94
N PRO A 87 -36.05 32.05 10.11
CA PRO A 87 -37.19 31.20 9.75
C PRO A 87 -36.86 30.16 8.68
N GLN A 88 -37.46 28.97 8.81
CA GLN A 88 -37.46 27.91 7.80
C GLN A 88 -38.14 28.38 6.51
N GLU A 89 -37.37 28.33 5.42
CA GLU A 89 -37.82 28.45 4.04
C GLU A 89 -38.12 27.04 3.49
N PRO A 90 -39.29 26.82 2.84
CA PRO A 90 -39.68 25.48 2.40
C PRO A 90 -38.93 25.03 1.15
N GLU A 91 -38.37 23.82 1.26
CA GLU A 91 -37.75 22.99 0.24
C GLU A 91 -38.75 22.67 -0.90
N PRO A 92 -38.43 22.94 -2.18
CA PRO A 92 -39.28 22.53 -3.29
C PRO A 92 -39.04 21.06 -3.67
N GLU A 93 -40.15 20.33 -3.81
CA GLU A 93 -40.25 19.00 -4.41
C GLU A 93 -39.53 18.93 -5.76
N PRO A 94 -38.76 17.86 -6.06
CA PRO A 94 -38.33 17.59 -7.42
C PRO A 94 -39.50 17.07 -8.25
N GLU A 95 -39.94 17.89 -9.21
CA GLU A 95 -40.84 17.50 -10.29
C GLU A 95 -40.29 16.28 -11.04
N LEU A 96 -41.14 15.27 -11.18
CA LEU A 96 -40.98 14.11 -12.05
C LEU A 96 -41.01 14.58 -13.52
N GLU A 97 -39.84 14.86 -14.10
CA GLU A 97 -39.71 15.01 -15.55
C GLU A 97 -39.83 13.64 -16.24
N SER A 98 -40.91 13.55 -17.00
CA SER A 98 -41.21 12.53 -17.99
C SER A 98 -40.13 12.49 -19.08
N LEU A 99 -39.34 11.41 -19.13
CA LEU A 99 -38.53 11.08 -20.29
C LEU A 99 -39.30 10.15 -21.23
N SER A 100 -39.48 10.70 -22.42
CA SER A 100 -40.15 10.21 -23.61
C SER A 100 -39.49 8.97 -24.23
N GLU A 101 -40.33 8.20 -24.92
CA GLU A 101 -40.03 7.04 -25.75
C GLU A 101 -38.84 7.25 -26.72
N PRO A 102 -37.93 6.27 -26.87
CA PRO A 102 -37.07 6.21 -28.03
C PRO A 102 -37.76 5.46 -29.17
N THR A 103 -38.09 6.24 -30.18
CA THR A 103 -38.41 5.87 -31.56
C THR A 103 -37.60 4.69 -32.10
N LEU A 104 -38.33 3.68 -32.58
CA LEU A 104 -37.89 2.63 -33.50
C LEU A 104 -37.20 3.24 -34.74
N MET A 105 -35.88 3.03 -34.88
CA MET A 105 -35.21 3.15 -36.18
C MET A 105 -34.69 1.80 -36.67
N SER A 106 -35.03 1.58 -37.94
CA SER A 106 -34.86 0.44 -38.81
C SER A 106 -33.46 -0.16 -38.89
N ALA A 107 -33.46 -1.48 -39.06
CA ALA A 107 -32.35 -2.30 -39.52
C ALA A 107 -31.81 -1.87 -40.89
N PRO A 108 -30.51 -2.05 -41.14
CA PRO A 108 -29.99 -2.33 -42.47
C PRO A 108 -29.67 -3.82 -42.64
N GLN A 109 -29.89 -4.25 -43.87
CA GLN A 109 -29.83 -5.59 -44.40
C GLN A 109 -28.43 -6.21 -44.40
N SER A 110 -28.46 -7.54 -44.33
CA SER A 110 -27.56 -8.52 -44.94
C SER A 110 -26.32 -8.04 -45.69
N ASP A 111 -25.16 -8.62 -45.34
CA ASP A 111 -24.27 -9.20 -46.34
C ASP A 111 -23.54 -10.42 -45.78
N SER A 112 -23.77 -11.55 -46.45
CA SER A 112 -23.10 -12.83 -46.24
C SER A 112 -21.77 -12.85 -46.99
N PRO A 113 -20.72 -13.50 -46.46
CA PRO A 113 -19.71 -14.11 -47.30
C PRO A 113 -19.73 -15.64 -47.21
N GLN A 114 -19.60 -16.19 -48.41
CA GLN A 114 -19.54 -17.57 -48.84
C GLN A 114 -18.67 -18.49 -47.98
N ALA A 115 -19.22 -19.69 -47.77
CA ALA A 115 -18.51 -20.87 -47.35
C ALA A 115 -17.44 -21.28 -48.39
N SER A 116 -16.19 -21.39 -47.94
CA SER A 116 -15.14 -22.13 -48.63
C SER A 116 -15.03 -23.52 -48.02
N ALA A 117 -15.30 -24.52 -48.84
CA ALA A 117 -15.15 -25.93 -48.52
C ALA A 117 -13.67 -26.30 -48.41
N GLY A 118 -13.22 -26.64 -47.20
CA GLY A 118 -11.92 -27.22 -46.93
C GLY A 118 -12.06 -28.71 -46.65
N VAL A 119 -11.73 -29.52 -47.66
CA VAL A 119 -11.49 -30.96 -47.57
C VAL A 119 -10.22 -31.17 -46.74
N PHE A 120 -10.28 -31.88 -45.62
CA PHE A 120 -9.09 -32.51 -45.04
C PHE A 120 -9.42 -33.90 -44.49
N ALA A 121 -8.51 -34.80 -44.81
CA ALA A 121 -8.62 -36.24 -44.74
C ALA A 121 -8.38 -36.81 -43.34
N SER A 122 -8.95 -38.00 -43.13
CA SER A 122 -8.58 -38.99 -42.13
C SER A 122 -7.08 -39.28 -42.08
N ALA A 123 -6.52 -39.46 -40.88
CA ALA A 123 -5.69 -40.62 -40.51
C ALA A 123 -5.16 -40.49 -39.08
N ASP A 124 -5.13 -41.65 -38.40
CA ASP A 124 -4.16 -42.12 -37.40
C ASP A 124 -4.21 -41.61 -35.95
N GLU A 125 -4.86 -42.46 -35.13
CA GLU A 125 -4.32 -43.07 -33.89
C GLU A 125 -2.80 -43.37 -34.03
N PRO A 126 -1.99 -43.28 -32.95
CA PRO A 126 -2.00 -44.41 -32.01
C PRO A 126 -1.60 -44.12 -30.54
N ALA A 127 -1.90 -45.14 -29.73
CA ALA A 127 -1.10 -45.72 -28.65
C ALA A 127 -0.89 -44.97 -27.32
N GLU A 128 -1.53 -45.57 -26.32
CA GLU A 128 -1.07 -45.77 -24.94
C GLU A 128 0.45 -45.76 -24.76
N LEU A 129 0.93 -45.11 -23.69
CA LEU A 129 2.13 -45.56 -22.97
C LEU A 129 2.10 -45.11 -21.51
N SER A 130 2.04 -46.12 -20.66
CA SER A 130 2.36 -46.27 -19.24
C SER A 130 3.01 -45.10 -18.48
N SER A 131 2.39 -44.80 -17.34
CA SER A 131 3.05 -44.26 -16.15
C SER A 131 4.10 -45.25 -15.58
N PRO A 132 5.11 -44.73 -14.88
CA PRO A 132 5.66 -45.42 -13.72
C PRO A 132 5.51 -44.57 -12.45
N GLY A 133 5.02 -45.22 -11.39
CA GLY A 133 5.10 -44.73 -10.03
C GLY A 133 6.48 -44.99 -9.39
N LEU A 134 6.52 -44.84 -8.06
CA LEU A 134 7.66 -44.93 -7.11
C LEU A 134 8.46 -43.61 -6.98
N LEU A 135 8.86 -43.12 -5.81
CA LEU A 135 8.84 -43.63 -4.43
C LEU A 135 9.04 -42.40 -3.51
N LEU A 136 8.21 -42.25 -2.46
CA LEU A 136 8.55 -41.43 -1.31
C LEU A 136 9.59 -42.17 -0.45
N ALA A 137 10.72 -41.54 -0.18
CA ALA A 137 11.64 -41.93 0.87
C ALA A 137 11.80 -40.75 1.84
N GLY A 138 11.43 -40.99 3.10
CA GLY A 138 11.66 -40.08 4.21
C GLY A 138 13.02 -40.31 4.87
N ALA A 139 13.56 -39.22 5.42
CA ALA A 139 14.56 -39.15 6.49
C ALA A 139 14.50 -37.66 6.95
N SER A 140 14.06 -37.27 8.14
CA SER A 140 14.39 -37.68 9.51
C SER A 140 15.90 -37.64 9.79
N ALA A 141 16.38 -36.46 10.15
CA ALA A 141 17.56 -36.30 11.01
C ALA A 141 17.36 -35.06 11.88
N ASN A 142 17.13 -35.32 13.17
CA ASN A 142 17.45 -34.41 14.26
C ASN A 142 18.94 -34.06 14.17
N ASP A 143 19.31 -32.81 14.40
CA ASP A 143 20.62 -32.56 14.99
C ASP A 143 20.54 -31.40 15.98
N GLU A 144 21.06 -31.69 17.16
CA GLU A 144 21.17 -30.86 18.33
C GLU A 144 22.28 -29.83 18.10
N PHE A 145 22.06 -28.56 18.45
CA PHE A 145 23.19 -27.71 18.81
C PHE A 145 22.87 -26.81 19.99
N SER A 146 23.63 -27.05 21.05
CA SER A 146 23.57 -26.40 22.35
C SER A 146 24.39 -25.11 22.35
N GLY A 147 23.84 -24.09 23.00
CA GLY A 147 24.52 -23.23 23.97
C GLY A 147 25.68 -22.34 23.49
N PHE A 148 25.49 -21.02 23.60
CA PHE A 148 26.52 -20.11 24.11
C PHE A 148 25.88 -18.83 24.66
N THR A 149 25.99 -18.64 25.98
CA THR A 149 25.92 -17.34 26.66
C THR A 149 27.35 -16.84 26.87
N PRO A 150 27.59 -15.52 26.81
CA PRO A 150 28.07 -14.82 28.00
C PRO A 150 27.42 -13.42 28.13
N GLN A 151 26.90 -13.05 29.30
CA GLN A 151 27.58 -12.49 30.47
C GLN A 151 27.73 -10.96 30.39
N ALA A 152 27.08 -10.32 31.36
CA ALA A 152 27.03 -8.90 31.62
C ALA A 152 28.35 -8.37 32.22
N GLU A 153 28.64 -7.10 31.96
CA GLU A 153 29.44 -6.25 32.86
C GLU A 153 28.74 -4.91 33.07
N ALA A 154 28.66 -4.54 34.34
CA ALA A 154 28.15 -3.30 34.87
C ALA A 154 29.32 -2.45 35.37
N THR A 155 29.29 -1.13 35.16
CA THR A 155 29.85 -0.06 36.02
C THR A 155 29.18 1.23 35.53
N GLY A 156 28.59 2.11 36.33
CA GLY A 156 29.14 2.90 37.44
C GLY A 156 28.77 4.38 37.15
N SER A 157 27.74 4.93 37.79
CA SER A 157 27.83 5.86 38.93
C SER A 157 28.10 7.34 38.59
N THR A 158 27.14 8.18 39.02
CA THR A 158 27.28 9.48 39.73
C THR A 158 27.90 10.72 39.04
N LEU A 159 27.12 11.81 38.88
CA LEU A 159 27.14 13.05 39.72
C LEU A 159 26.46 14.26 39.03
N SER A 160 25.53 14.90 39.77
CA SER A 160 25.17 16.33 39.66
C SER A 160 26.30 17.20 40.25
N PRO A 161 26.47 18.46 39.82
CA PRO A 161 25.86 19.62 40.51
C PRO A 161 25.44 20.78 39.56
N GLY A 162 24.46 21.63 39.94
CA GLY A 162 24.67 22.93 40.61
C GLY A 162 24.64 24.06 39.57
N ASP A 163 23.54 24.78 39.38
CA ASP A 163 23.13 26.01 40.11
C ASP A 163 24.20 27.12 40.04
N ASP A 164 23.93 28.16 39.24
CA ASP A 164 24.45 29.52 39.44
C ASP A 164 23.72 30.52 38.54
N GLY A 165 22.96 31.41 39.17
CA GLY A 165 22.31 32.55 38.55
C GLY A 165 23.28 33.70 38.34
N LEU A 166 23.13 34.43 37.22
CA LEU A 166 23.76 35.74 37.05
C LEU A 166 22.80 36.77 36.44
N ALA A 167 22.86 37.93 37.09
CA ALA A 167 22.11 39.16 36.96
C ALA A 167 21.87 39.68 35.53
N GLN A 168 20.65 40.16 35.31
CA GLN A 168 20.31 41.11 34.26
C GLN A 168 20.93 42.48 34.55
N VAL A 169 21.68 43.01 33.59
CA VAL A 169 22.12 44.42 33.54
C VAL A 169 21.44 45.08 32.34
N SER A 170 20.62 46.09 32.61
CA SER A 170 20.04 46.99 31.60
C SER A 170 21.11 47.90 30.98
N PRO A 171 20.96 48.29 29.70
CA PRO A 171 21.51 49.54 29.23
C PRO A 171 20.41 50.55 28.89
N GLY A 172 20.61 51.76 29.42
CA GLY A 172 19.75 52.91 29.24
C GLY A 172 19.83 53.56 27.87
N ALA A 173 18.83 54.42 27.66
CA ALA A 173 18.63 55.25 26.48
C ALA A 173 19.73 56.32 26.31
N GLY A 174 20.10 56.58 25.06
CA GLY A 174 20.96 57.70 24.66
C GLY A 174 20.75 58.06 23.19
N ALA A 175 20.13 59.21 22.96
CA ALA A 175 19.89 59.80 21.65
C ALA A 175 21.19 60.27 20.97
N GLY A 176 21.22 60.31 19.63
CA GLY A 176 22.31 60.96 18.90
C GLY A 176 22.27 60.78 17.39
N LYS A 177 21.62 61.72 16.70
CA LYS A 177 21.73 61.93 15.24
C LYS A 177 23.20 62.01 14.82
N SER A 178 23.62 61.24 13.80
CA SER A 178 24.71 61.54 12.84
C SER A 178 25.35 60.25 12.33
N ARG A 179 25.39 60.05 10.99
CA ARG A 179 26.55 59.55 10.19
C ARG A 179 26.14 58.73 8.97
N ARG A 180 26.04 59.41 7.83
CA ARG A 180 26.24 58.82 6.48
C ARG A 180 27.70 58.40 6.21
N ARG A 181 28.61 58.46 7.19
CA ARG A 181 30.03 58.03 7.08
C ARG A 181 30.37 56.72 7.83
N GLY A 182 29.39 56.08 8.50
CA GLY A 182 29.64 54.86 9.30
C GLY A 182 29.74 53.54 8.52
N ARG A 183 29.22 53.48 7.29
CA ARG A 183 29.20 52.23 6.51
C ARG A 183 30.60 51.75 6.10
N PHE A 184 31.53 52.67 5.84
CA PHE A 184 32.92 52.30 5.52
C PHE A 184 33.70 51.81 6.75
N LEU A 185 33.46 52.37 7.93
CA LEU A 185 34.12 51.93 9.16
C LEU A 185 33.61 50.56 9.63
N VAL A 186 32.30 50.31 9.50
CA VAL A 186 31.72 48.99 9.81
C VAL A 186 32.23 47.93 8.84
N LEU A 187 32.34 48.25 7.53
CA LEU A 187 32.95 47.33 6.56
C LEU A 187 34.43 47.09 6.82
N ALA A 188 35.20 48.13 7.18
CA ALA A 188 36.61 48.00 7.54
C ALA A 188 36.83 47.19 8.83
N LEU A 189 35.97 47.35 9.84
CA LEU A 189 35.97 46.52 11.06
C LEU A 189 35.58 45.07 10.75
N PHE A 190 34.62 44.85 9.85
CA PHE A 190 34.24 43.51 9.43
C PHE A 190 35.36 42.81 8.65
N LEU A 191 36.06 43.53 7.77
CA LEU A 191 37.24 43.03 7.05
C LEU A 191 38.43 42.81 7.99
N ALA A 192 38.64 43.68 8.99
CA ALA A 192 39.67 43.49 10.01
C ALA A 192 39.35 42.30 10.93
N ALA A 193 38.07 42.05 11.25
CA ALA A 193 37.63 40.88 11.99
C ALA A 193 37.78 39.59 11.16
N LEU A 194 37.52 39.64 9.85
CA LEU A 194 37.78 38.51 8.94
C LEU A 194 39.29 38.23 8.80
N ALA A 195 40.13 39.28 8.73
CA ALA A 195 41.58 39.14 8.65
C ALA A 195 42.19 38.62 9.98
N GLY A 196 41.74 39.14 11.12
CA GLY A 196 42.14 38.66 12.44
C GLY A 196 41.62 37.25 12.75
N GLY A 197 40.39 36.94 12.34
CA GLY A 197 39.82 35.60 12.43
C GLY A 197 40.58 34.57 11.60
N GLY A 198 41.04 34.95 10.40
CA GLY A 198 41.89 34.10 9.57
C GLY A 198 43.23 33.74 10.22
N PHE A 199 43.86 34.70 10.93
CA PHE A 199 45.11 34.45 11.66
C PHE A 199 44.90 33.57 12.91
N ALA A 200 43.79 33.74 13.63
CA ALA A 200 43.45 32.87 14.76
C ALA A 200 43.07 31.44 14.33
N PHE A 201 42.48 31.29 13.14
CA PHE A 201 42.14 30.00 12.54
C PHE A 201 43.38 29.18 12.15
N THR A 202 44.42 29.82 11.60
CA THR A 202 45.66 29.12 11.20
C THR A 202 46.52 28.67 12.38
N GLN A 203 46.31 29.22 13.58
CA GLN A 203 47.06 28.88 14.79
C GLN A 203 46.34 27.85 15.69
N GLY A 204 45.20 27.30 15.28
CA GLY A 204 44.47 26.27 16.03
C GLY A 204 43.82 26.73 17.34
N TYR A 205 44.00 27.99 17.76
CA TYR A 205 43.38 28.55 18.97
C TYR A 205 41.85 28.56 18.94
N LEU A 206 41.26 28.51 17.74
CA LEU A 206 39.81 28.48 17.57
C LEU A 206 39.20 27.09 17.74
N ASP A 207 39.96 26.00 17.62
CA ASP A 207 39.37 24.64 17.68
C ASP A 207 38.74 24.35 19.05
N MET A 208 39.36 24.81 20.14
CA MET A 208 38.84 24.65 21.50
C MET A 208 37.60 25.53 21.77
N MET A 209 37.46 26.67 21.08
CA MET A 209 36.26 27.52 21.16
C MET A 209 35.13 26.99 20.25
N LEU A 210 35.45 26.54 19.04
CA LEU A 210 34.54 25.99 18.03
C LEU A 210 33.94 24.63 18.42
N ALA A 211 34.60 23.90 19.31
CA ALA A 211 34.07 22.66 19.88
C ALA A 211 33.00 22.87 20.97
N SER A 212 32.79 24.11 21.46
CA SER A 212 31.78 24.35 22.49
C SER A 212 30.35 24.25 21.92
N VAL A 213 29.51 23.39 22.52
CA VAL A 213 28.11 23.16 22.11
C VAL A 213 27.30 24.47 21.98
N PRO A 214 27.37 25.43 22.93
CA PRO A 214 26.64 26.70 22.81
C PRO A 214 27.11 27.55 21.61
N LEU A 215 28.38 27.47 21.23
CA LEU A 215 28.89 28.18 20.07
C LEU A 215 28.49 27.49 18.77
N GLN A 216 28.42 26.15 18.74
CA GLN A 216 27.88 25.43 17.57
C GLN A 216 26.39 25.74 17.34
N ASP A 217 25.61 25.86 18.42
CA ASP A 217 24.22 26.34 18.36
C ASP A 217 24.14 27.81 17.92
N ALA A 218 25.04 28.68 18.37
CA ALA A 218 25.08 30.07 17.94
C ALA A 218 25.54 30.21 16.47
N ILE A 219 26.49 29.39 16.02
CA ILE A 219 27.00 29.36 14.65
C ILE A 219 25.94 28.81 13.70
N SER A 220 25.20 27.76 14.09
CA SER A 220 24.10 27.23 13.28
C SER A 220 22.97 28.26 13.14
N ARG A 221 22.50 28.86 14.25
CA ARG A 221 21.52 29.95 14.20
C ARG A 221 22.01 31.16 13.39
N GLY A 222 23.28 31.52 13.55
CA GLY A 222 23.92 32.60 12.80
C GLY A 222 24.06 32.30 11.31
N ARG A 223 24.34 31.04 10.95
CA ARG A 223 24.39 30.55 9.57
C ARG A 223 23.00 30.59 8.95
N ASP A 224 21.94 30.21 9.66
CA ASP A 224 20.57 30.24 9.13
C ASP A 224 20.11 31.67 8.84
N LEU A 225 20.34 32.60 9.77
CA LEU A 225 20.06 34.03 9.58
C LEU A 225 20.92 34.64 8.47
N GLY A 226 22.21 34.29 8.44
CA GLY A 226 23.15 34.73 7.42
C GLY A 226 22.79 34.20 6.04
N GLN A 227 22.30 32.96 5.95
CA GLN A 227 21.91 32.31 4.71
C GLN A 227 20.73 33.05 4.05
N GLU A 228 19.73 33.49 4.81
CA GLU A 228 18.64 34.28 4.22
C GLU A 228 19.15 35.59 3.60
N ILE A 229 20.08 36.28 4.26
CA ILE A 229 20.69 37.51 3.74
C ILE A 229 21.56 37.20 2.51
N LEU A 230 22.34 36.12 2.55
CA LEU A 230 23.20 35.70 1.45
C LEU A 230 22.41 35.23 0.24
N VAL A 231 21.28 34.53 0.43
CA VAL A 231 20.37 34.13 -0.65
C VAL A 231 19.77 35.37 -1.30
N LYS A 232 19.22 36.30 -0.52
CA LYS A 232 18.72 37.60 -1.04
C LYS A 232 19.81 38.41 -1.74
N ALA A 233 21.06 38.35 -1.27
CA ALA A 233 22.20 38.98 -1.92
C ALA A 233 22.59 38.27 -3.22
N SER A 234 22.49 36.93 -3.26
CA SER A 234 22.78 36.12 -4.45
C SER A 234 21.75 36.32 -5.56
N ASP A 235 20.48 36.56 -5.21
CA ASP A 235 19.44 36.93 -6.18
C ASP A 235 19.73 38.30 -6.81
N ARG A 236 20.40 39.21 -6.08
CA ARG A 236 20.80 40.53 -6.58
C ARG A 236 22.13 40.53 -7.34
N ILE A 237 23.03 39.60 -7.01
CA ILE A 237 24.37 39.51 -7.58
C ILE A 237 24.57 38.07 -8.07
N PRO A 238 24.27 37.77 -9.36
CA PRO A 238 24.37 36.43 -9.92
C PRO A 238 25.76 35.78 -9.80
N ALA A 239 26.83 36.56 -9.62
CA ALA A 239 28.16 36.02 -9.36
C ALA A 239 28.26 35.29 -8.00
N LEU A 240 27.46 35.69 -7.00
CA LEU A 240 27.47 35.09 -5.66
C LEU A 240 26.72 33.75 -5.60
N SER A 241 25.76 33.49 -6.51
CA SER A 241 25.00 32.22 -6.53
C SER A 241 25.87 30.99 -6.83
N ARG A 242 27.06 31.21 -7.41
CA ARG A 242 28.08 30.16 -7.58
C ARG A 242 28.70 29.71 -6.25
N TRP A 243 28.77 30.61 -5.28
CA TRP A 243 29.45 30.39 -3.99
C TRP A 243 28.47 30.07 -2.86
N VAL A 244 27.27 30.64 -2.93
CA VAL A 244 26.22 30.45 -1.92
C VAL A 244 25.23 29.39 -2.40
N SER A 245 25.11 28.28 -1.66
CA SER A 245 24.06 27.29 -1.91
C SER A 245 22.69 27.95 -1.66
N PRO A 246 21.74 27.89 -2.62
CA PRO A 246 20.38 28.34 -2.39
C PRO A 246 19.66 27.44 -1.36
N LEU A 247 20.14 26.21 -1.18
CA LEU A 247 19.57 25.23 -0.27
C LEU A 247 20.28 25.23 1.10
N PRO A 248 19.53 25.04 2.22
CA PRO A 248 20.12 24.74 3.52
C PRO A 248 20.90 23.42 3.45
N GLN A 249 21.88 23.25 4.33
CA GLN A 249 22.59 21.97 4.44
C GLN A 249 21.63 20.91 5.00
N LEU A 250 21.47 19.81 4.26
CA LEU A 250 20.65 18.67 4.68
C LEU A 250 21.59 17.53 5.09
N SER A 251 21.78 17.35 6.40
CA SER A 251 22.65 16.30 6.93
C SER A 251 22.04 14.90 6.82
N ASP A 252 20.73 14.84 6.59
CA ASP A 252 19.93 13.63 6.40
C ASP A 252 19.78 13.26 4.92
N VAL A 253 20.55 13.82 4.00
CA VAL A 253 20.50 13.47 2.57
C VAL A 253 21.87 13.01 2.12
N SER A 254 21.91 12.03 1.21
CA SER A 254 23.19 11.56 0.66
C SER A 254 23.91 12.70 -0.08
N PRO A 255 25.25 12.76 -0.07
CA PRO A 255 25.99 13.85 -0.72
C PRO A 255 25.68 14.00 -2.22
N ASP A 256 25.48 12.87 -2.91
CA ASP A 256 25.18 12.84 -4.34
C ASP A 256 23.77 13.39 -4.61
N GLU A 257 22.77 12.97 -3.83
CA GLU A 257 21.40 13.49 -3.97
C GLU A 257 21.30 14.97 -3.59
N TYR A 258 22.05 15.39 -2.57
CA TYR A 258 22.13 16.81 -2.20
C TYR A 258 22.73 17.66 -3.32
N ALA A 259 23.75 17.16 -4.02
CA ALA A 259 24.32 17.83 -5.19
C ALA A 259 23.29 17.95 -6.33
N GLU A 260 22.46 16.92 -6.56
CA GLU A 260 21.36 16.98 -7.52
C GLU A 260 20.27 17.98 -7.12
N LEU A 261 19.85 17.99 -5.86
CA LEU A 261 18.91 18.99 -5.33
C LEU A 261 19.44 20.40 -5.56
N LYS A 262 20.72 20.62 -5.27
CA LYS A 262 21.39 21.91 -5.47
C LYS A 262 21.42 22.30 -6.95
N HIS A 263 21.74 21.36 -7.84
CA HIS A 263 21.74 21.59 -9.28
C HIS A 263 20.34 21.98 -9.79
N ALA A 264 19.28 21.30 -9.34
CA ALA A 264 17.90 21.64 -9.69
C ALA A 264 17.46 23.01 -9.13
N ALA A 265 17.89 23.38 -7.93
CA ALA A 265 17.62 24.72 -7.36
C ALA A 265 18.39 25.84 -8.08
N GLN A 266 19.48 25.50 -8.78
CA GLN A 266 20.32 26.45 -9.52
C GLN A 266 20.03 26.46 -11.03
N SER A 267 19.26 25.51 -11.56
CA SER A 267 18.90 25.48 -12.97
C SER A 267 18.18 26.78 -13.33
N SER A 268 18.69 27.49 -14.34
CA SER A 268 18.37 28.88 -14.64
C SER A 268 16.88 29.18 -14.89
N ASP A 269 16.54 30.47 -14.94
CA ASP A 269 15.24 31.02 -15.37
C ASP A 269 14.71 30.51 -16.73
N ASN A 270 15.51 29.82 -17.54
CA ASN A 270 15.04 29.29 -18.81
C ASN A 270 14.08 28.12 -18.59
N PRO A 271 12.78 28.26 -18.92
CA PRO A 271 11.78 27.21 -18.72
C PRO A 271 12.09 25.94 -19.51
N ALA A 272 12.85 26.04 -20.61
CA ALA A 272 13.28 24.90 -21.41
C ALA A 272 14.29 23.99 -20.68
N ASN A 273 14.92 24.49 -19.61
CA ASN A 273 15.88 23.74 -18.79
C ASN A 273 15.38 23.57 -17.35
N LEU A 274 14.05 23.56 -17.15
CA LEU A 274 13.50 23.32 -15.84
C LEU A 274 13.93 21.95 -15.33
N MET A 275 14.68 21.92 -14.23
CA MET A 275 15.06 20.70 -13.55
C MET A 275 14.29 20.57 -12.24
N VAL A 276 13.88 19.33 -11.96
CA VAL A 276 13.34 18.92 -10.67
C VAL A 276 14.16 17.73 -10.20
N ALA A 277 14.65 17.81 -8.97
CA ALA A 277 15.35 16.71 -8.33
C ALA A 277 14.56 16.25 -7.11
N VAL A 278 14.67 14.96 -6.80
CA VAL A 278 14.11 14.34 -5.61
C VAL A 278 15.22 13.59 -4.87
N ALA A 279 15.17 13.65 -3.54
CA ALA A 279 16.09 12.99 -2.63
C ALA A 279 15.33 12.36 -1.46
N LEU A 280 15.87 11.29 -0.89
CA LEU A 280 15.32 10.62 0.28
C LEU A 280 15.97 11.15 1.57
N SER A 281 15.16 11.45 2.58
CA SER A 281 15.65 11.71 3.93
C SER A 281 16.06 10.39 4.61
N LEU A 282 17.30 10.36 5.11
CA LEU A 282 17.93 9.29 5.87
C LEU A 282 17.69 9.41 7.39
N GLN A 283 16.90 10.41 7.83
CA GLN A 283 16.63 10.65 9.25
C GLN A 283 15.88 9.48 9.90
N ASP A 284 14.89 8.94 9.20
CA ASP A 284 14.10 7.80 9.66
C ASP A 284 13.74 6.88 8.47
N PRO A 285 14.35 5.68 8.36
CA PRO A 285 14.09 4.75 7.27
C PRO A 285 12.70 4.09 7.35
N THR A 286 12.03 4.17 8.51
CA THR A 286 10.70 3.61 8.73
C THR A 286 9.59 4.58 8.36
N LEU A 287 9.88 5.88 8.41
CA LEU A 287 8.98 6.98 8.09
C LEU A 287 9.61 7.91 7.06
N PRO A 288 9.85 7.43 5.82
CA PRO A 288 10.62 8.18 4.86
C PRO A 288 9.90 9.47 4.46
N THR A 289 10.69 10.54 4.36
CA THR A 289 10.28 11.82 3.80
C THR A 289 11.14 12.13 2.59
N PHE A 290 10.57 12.82 1.60
CA PHE A 290 11.28 13.16 0.38
C PHE A 290 11.49 14.67 0.31
N TYR A 291 12.68 15.07 -0.13
CA TYR A 291 12.95 16.45 -0.50
C TYR A 291 12.80 16.60 -2.01
N VAL A 292 12.08 17.64 -2.44
CA VAL A 292 11.95 18.00 -3.86
C VAL A 292 12.52 19.40 -4.04
N SER A 293 13.41 19.56 -5.01
CA SER A 293 14.06 20.83 -5.30
C SER A 293 13.80 21.25 -6.74
N SER A 294 13.51 22.53 -6.95
CA SER A 294 13.30 23.12 -8.26
C SER A 294 13.50 24.64 -8.23
N PHE A 295 13.76 25.24 -9.38
CA PHE A 295 13.82 26.69 -9.56
C PHE A 295 12.43 27.37 -9.64
N LEU A 296 11.33 26.61 -9.57
CA LEU A 296 9.98 27.18 -9.64
C LEU A 296 9.70 28.17 -8.49
N PRO A 297 8.78 29.14 -8.72
CA PRO A 297 8.31 30.04 -7.68
C PRO A 297 7.79 29.33 -6.43
N ASP A 298 7.90 30.02 -5.30
CA ASP A 298 7.33 29.55 -4.03
C ASP A 298 5.83 29.30 -4.17
N GLY A 299 5.37 28.20 -3.61
CA GLY A 299 4.00 27.74 -3.72
C GLY A 299 3.74 26.74 -4.85
N ALA A 300 4.72 26.47 -5.74
CA ALA A 300 4.63 25.36 -6.69
C ALA A 300 4.43 24.02 -5.95
N GLU A 301 3.49 23.21 -6.42
CA GLU A 301 3.17 21.92 -5.79
C GLU A 301 3.56 20.73 -6.68
N PHE A 302 3.97 19.63 -6.07
CA PHE A 302 4.26 18.39 -6.78
C PHE A 302 3.52 17.23 -6.11
N ASP A 303 2.98 16.34 -6.95
CA ASP A 303 2.48 15.04 -6.51
C ASP A 303 3.60 14.02 -6.67
N LEU A 304 3.97 13.36 -5.57
CA LEU A 304 4.91 12.25 -5.54
C LEU A 304 4.12 10.95 -5.53
N PHE A 305 4.27 10.15 -6.57
CA PHE A 305 3.73 8.80 -6.65
C PHE A 305 4.82 7.81 -6.26
N ILE A 306 4.62 7.14 -5.11
CA ILE A 306 5.51 6.10 -4.62
C ILE A 306 4.87 4.77 -4.93
N GLU A 307 5.51 3.99 -5.78
CA GLU A 307 5.07 2.69 -6.26
C GLU A 307 6.10 1.64 -5.88
N GLY A 308 5.71 0.64 -5.10
CA GLY A 308 6.58 -0.48 -4.77
C GLY A 308 6.82 -1.34 -6.00
N ILE A 309 8.09 -1.64 -6.31
CA ILE A 309 8.45 -2.46 -7.44
C ILE A 309 8.01 -3.90 -7.13
N PRO A 310 7.13 -4.49 -7.96
CA PRO A 310 6.71 -5.88 -7.77
C PRO A 310 7.94 -6.79 -7.66
N GLU A 311 7.83 -7.89 -6.93
CA GLU A 311 8.93 -8.85 -6.70
C GLU A 311 10.07 -8.35 -5.81
N THR A 312 10.00 -7.12 -5.30
CA THR A 312 10.98 -6.62 -4.32
C THR A 312 10.34 -6.31 -2.97
N LEU A 313 9.03 -6.40 -2.86
CA LEU A 313 8.33 -6.08 -1.61
C LEU A 313 8.24 -7.32 -0.72
N LEU A 314 8.65 -7.18 0.53
CA LEU A 314 8.43 -8.17 1.57
C LEU A 314 7.00 -8.05 2.12
N ASN A 315 6.34 -9.20 2.28
CA ASN A 315 4.99 -9.35 2.85
C ASN A 315 3.86 -8.67 2.06
N HIS A 316 4.16 -8.03 0.92
CA HIS A 316 3.18 -7.33 0.09
C HIS A 316 3.45 -7.60 -1.38
N LEU A 317 2.39 -7.64 -2.21
CA LEU A 317 2.51 -7.83 -3.66
C LEU A 317 2.60 -6.51 -4.42
N ASN A 318 1.98 -5.47 -3.87
CA ASN A 318 1.98 -4.13 -4.41
C ASN A 318 1.97 -3.10 -3.27
N PHE A 319 2.42 -1.90 -3.59
CA PHE A 319 2.28 -0.75 -2.71
C PHE A 319 2.14 0.48 -3.58
N ARG A 320 1.21 1.36 -3.22
CA ARG A 320 1.08 2.64 -3.90
C ARG A 320 0.58 3.72 -2.96
N GLN A 321 1.27 4.86 -2.96
CA GLN A 321 0.85 6.03 -2.19
C GLN A 321 1.16 7.30 -2.97
N ARG A 322 0.30 8.31 -2.79
CA ARG A 322 0.53 9.66 -3.29
C ARG A 322 0.87 10.56 -2.10
N LEU A 323 1.98 11.28 -2.19
CA LEU A 323 2.35 12.35 -1.28
C LEU A 323 2.33 13.69 -2.01
N ARG A 324 2.25 14.78 -1.26
CA ARG A 324 2.36 16.13 -1.79
C ARG A 324 3.62 16.80 -1.24
N ALA A 325 4.24 17.63 -2.06
CA ALA A 325 5.35 18.49 -1.65
C ALA A 325 5.13 19.90 -2.23
N ARG A 326 5.26 20.93 -1.38
CA ARG A 326 5.08 22.33 -1.77
C ARG A 326 6.41 23.08 -1.66
N ILE A 327 6.87 23.67 -2.76
CA ILE A 327 8.14 24.38 -2.86
C ILE A 327 8.05 25.67 -2.04
N GLY A 328 9.02 25.87 -1.15
CA GLY A 328 9.27 27.13 -0.45
C GLY A 328 10.77 27.38 -0.34
N LYS A 329 11.23 28.54 -0.79
CA LYS A 329 12.66 28.85 -0.91
C LYS A 329 13.42 27.79 -1.75
N ARG A 330 12.82 27.38 -2.88
CA ARG A 330 13.37 26.38 -3.84
C ARG A 330 13.48 24.94 -3.33
N LEU A 331 13.00 24.65 -2.11
CA LEU A 331 12.99 23.32 -1.52
C LEU A 331 11.58 22.99 -1.02
N ALA A 332 11.14 21.76 -1.21
CA ALA A 332 9.96 21.22 -0.59
C ALA A 332 10.35 19.99 0.22
N ARG A 333 9.65 19.77 1.34
CA ARG A 333 9.63 18.50 2.06
C ARG A 333 8.25 17.89 1.85
N SER A 334 8.20 16.61 1.49
CA SER A 334 6.93 15.89 1.37
C SER A 334 6.33 15.60 2.73
N ASP A 335 5.06 15.23 2.74
CA ASP A 335 4.46 14.53 3.88
C ASP A 335 5.23 13.23 4.20
N VAL A 336 5.05 12.72 5.42
CA VAL A 336 5.64 11.44 5.86
C VAL A 336 4.90 10.29 5.17
N LEU A 337 5.65 9.37 4.56
CA LEU A 337 5.08 8.15 3.98
C LEU A 337 4.61 7.21 5.10
N ARG A 338 3.32 6.85 5.12
CA ARG A 338 2.71 5.96 6.12
C ARG A 338 1.71 4.99 5.48
N LEU A 339 1.76 3.72 5.87
CA LEU A 339 0.77 2.71 5.47
C LEU A 339 -0.27 2.53 6.56
N GLY A 340 -1.24 3.45 6.67
CA GLY A 340 -2.24 3.40 7.74
C GLY A 340 -1.59 3.39 9.13
N ALA A 341 -1.86 2.36 9.93
CA ALA A 341 -1.23 2.13 11.24
C ALA A 341 0.09 1.33 11.17
N GLY A 342 0.44 0.77 10.02
CA GLY A 342 1.58 -0.12 9.84
C GLY A 342 2.83 0.56 9.26
N LEU A 343 3.94 -0.16 9.37
CA LEU A 343 5.18 0.17 8.67
C LEU A 343 5.02 -0.07 7.16
N ILE A 344 5.73 0.72 6.36
CA ILE A 344 5.79 0.47 4.92
C ILE A 344 6.48 -0.87 4.64
N PRO A 345 6.06 -1.62 3.61
CA PRO A 345 6.72 -2.86 3.23
C PRO A 345 8.20 -2.60 2.93
N ARG A 346 9.04 -3.59 3.20
CA ARG A 346 10.46 -3.47 2.92
C ARG A 346 10.74 -3.87 1.48
N GLY A 347 11.42 -3.05 0.70
CA GLY A 347 11.71 -3.35 -0.71
C GLY A 347 12.15 -2.17 -1.54
N LYS A 348 12.13 -2.34 -2.88
CA LYS A 348 12.46 -1.25 -3.82
C LYS A 348 11.20 -0.52 -4.24
N TYR A 349 11.30 0.80 -4.34
CA TYR A 349 10.22 1.72 -4.62
C TYR A 349 10.62 2.66 -5.74
N ARG A 350 9.75 2.81 -6.72
CA ARG A 350 9.84 3.87 -7.73
C ARG A 350 9.11 5.10 -7.21
N VAL A 351 9.83 6.20 -7.09
CA VAL A 351 9.30 7.51 -6.70
C VAL A 351 9.27 8.39 -7.94
N THR A 352 8.06 8.72 -8.35
CA THR A 352 7.76 9.49 -9.55
C THR A 352 7.18 10.83 -9.14
N VAL A 353 7.85 11.92 -9.54
CA VAL A 353 7.39 13.28 -9.28
C VAL A 353 6.66 13.79 -10.51
N MET A 354 5.42 14.25 -10.30
CA MET A 354 4.55 14.81 -11.33
C MET A 354 4.05 16.19 -10.90
N GLU A 355 3.66 16.99 -11.88
CA GLU A 355 2.91 18.22 -11.65
C GLU A 355 1.62 17.93 -10.85
N ALA A 356 1.39 18.69 -9.77
CA ALA A 356 0.14 18.62 -9.02
C ALA A 356 -1.06 19.05 -9.89
N GLU A 357 -2.24 18.52 -9.58
CA GLU A 357 -3.46 18.77 -10.35
C GLU A 357 -3.87 20.25 -10.36
N THR A 358 -3.60 20.94 -9.25
CA THR A 358 -3.83 22.39 -9.12
C THR A 358 -2.50 23.09 -8.97
N GLN A 359 -2.22 24.03 -9.87
CA GLN A 359 -1.04 24.88 -9.82
C GLN A 359 -1.43 26.35 -9.80
N ALA A 360 -0.56 27.19 -9.25
CA ALA A 360 -0.64 28.62 -9.52
C ALA A 360 -0.50 28.86 -11.04
N PRO A 361 -1.26 29.78 -11.65
CA PRO A 361 -1.24 30.00 -13.10
C PRO A 361 0.16 30.28 -13.65
N GLU A 362 0.98 31.02 -12.90
CA GLU A 362 2.38 31.33 -13.26
C GLU A 362 3.25 30.06 -13.34
N VAL A 363 3.06 29.14 -12.39
CA VAL A 363 3.79 27.86 -12.33
C VAL A 363 3.34 26.93 -13.46
N ALA A 364 2.04 26.88 -13.75
CA ALA A 364 1.49 26.07 -14.83
C ALA A 364 2.07 26.45 -16.20
N VAL A 365 2.25 27.74 -16.48
CA VAL A 365 2.87 28.20 -17.73
C VAL A 365 4.34 27.78 -17.83
N LEU A 366 5.10 27.84 -16.73
CA LEU A 366 6.49 27.39 -16.69
C LEU A 366 6.59 25.86 -16.90
N LEU A 367 5.71 25.10 -16.24
CA LEU A 367 5.66 23.64 -16.36
C LEU A 367 5.20 23.17 -17.74
N ALA A 368 4.27 23.88 -18.39
CA ALA A 368 3.83 23.57 -19.74
C ALA A 368 5.00 23.62 -20.75
N ASN A 369 5.92 24.57 -20.56
CA ASN A 369 7.06 24.81 -21.46
C ASN A 369 8.30 23.94 -21.17
N SER A 370 8.33 23.20 -20.07
CA SER A 370 9.49 22.34 -19.77
C SER A 370 9.58 21.14 -20.75
N PRO A 371 10.74 20.51 -20.94
CA PRO A 371 10.80 19.21 -21.60
C PRO A 371 10.30 18.15 -20.60
N GLY A 372 9.22 17.45 -20.92
CA GLY A 372 8.82 16.30 -20.10
C GLY A 372 9.85 15.20 -20.27
N MET A 373 10.02 14.31 -19.28
CA MET A 373 10.64 13.03 -19.62
C MET A 373 9.73 12.39 -20.64
N GLY A 374 10.19 12.21 -21.89
CA GLY A 374 9.41 11.62 -22.99
C GLY A 374 9.01 10.15 -22.77
N VAL A 375 9.00 9.69 -21.52
CA VAL A 375 8.61 8.37 -21.07
C VAL A 375 7.11 8.41 -20.79
N SER A 376 6.37 7.54 -21.47
CA SER A 376 4.95 7.36 -21.20
C SER A 376 4.75 6.98 -19.72
N PRO A 377 3.85 7.66 -18.98
CA PRO A 377 3.58 7.32 -17.60
C PRO A 377 3.13 5.85 -17.49
N GLY A 378 3.64 5.14 -16.48
CA GLY A 378 3.28 3.75 -16.20
C GLY A 378 1.80 3.56 -15.90
N PRO A 379 1.28 2.32 -16.00
CA PRO A 379 -0.11 2.00 -15.68
C PRO A 379 -0.42 2.44 -14.25
N GLY A 380 -1.45 3.29 -14.11
CA GLY A 380 -1.90 3.82 -12.83
C GLY A 380 -1.52 5.27 -12.58
N LEU A 381 -0.48 5.82 -13.20
CA LEU A 381 -0.19 7.25 -13.09
C LEU A 381 -1.25 8.07 -13.84
N PRO A 382 -1.67 9.25 -13.32
CA PRO A 382 -2.69 10.05 -13.97
C PRO A 382 -2.28 10.48 -15.38
N LYS A 383 -3.13 10.19 -16.36
CA LYS A 383 -2.92 10.51 -17.77
C LYS A 383 -2.96 12.02 -17.99
N GLY A 384 -2.22 12.52 -18.97
CA GLY A 384 -2.21 13.93 -19.36
C GLY A 384 -1.34 14.84 -18.48
N ARG A 385 -0.73 14.31 -17.41
CA ARG A 385 0.22 15.06 -16.58
C ARG A 385 1.66 14.71 -16.93
N LYS A 386 2.53 15.71 -16.81
CA LYS A 386 3.94 15.59 -17.18
C LYS A 386 4.72 14.82 -16.12
N LEU A 387 5.43 13.78 -16.58
CA LEU A 387 6.42 13.09 -15.78
C LEU A 387 7.71 13.92 -15.75
N ILE A 388 8.14 14.33 -14.56
CA ILE A 388 9.29 15.25 -14.43
C ILE A 388 10.56 14.50 -14.02
N VAL A 389 10.47 13.69 -12.97
CA VAL A 389 11.60 12.86 -12.51
C VAL A 389 11.09 11.54 -11.95
N SER A 390 11.84 10.46 -12.17
CA SER A 390 11.57 9.15 -11.60
C SER A 390 12.87 8.55 -11.08
N LYS A 391 12.90 8.19 -9.79
CA LYS A 391 14.03 7.53 -9.13
C LYS A 391 13.58 6.28 -8.41
N THR A 392 14.52 5.37 -8.15
CA THR A 392 14.27 4.15 -7.38
C THR A 392 15.01 4.22 -6.05
N TYR A 393 14.32 3.90 -4.97
CA TYR A 393 14.84 3.88 -3.60
C TYR A 393 14.56 2.53 -2.94
N PHE A 394 15.35 2.16 -1.94
CA PHE A 394 15.04 1.04 -1.05
C PHE A 394 14.41 1.61 0.23
N LEU A 395 13.20 1.19 0.59
CA LEU A 395 12.46 1.71 1.76
C LEU A 395 12.02 0.57 2.69
N GLY A 396 11.58 0.91 3.90
CA GLY A 396 11.10 -0.05 4.91
C GLY A 396 12.20 -0.75 5.71
N GLY A 397 13.38 -0.12 5.80
CA GLY A 397 14.57 -0.62 6.49
C GLY A 397 15.83 -0.59 5.63
N ALA A 398 16.99 -0.95 6.20
CA ALA A 398 18.24 -1.07 5.45
C ALA A 398 18.18 -2.25 4.45
N GLU A 399 18.89 -2.22 3.32
CA GLU A 399 19.07 -3.39 2.46
C GLU A 399 20.15 -4.29 3.10
N ASP A 400 19.75 -5.39 3.75
CA ASP A 400 20.66 -6.29 4.49
C ASP A 400 20.87 -7.61 3.74
N GLU A 401 21.89 -8.38 4.10
CA GLU A 401 22.21 -9.67 3.45
C GLU A 401 21.05 -10.69 3.56
N ASN A 402 20.22 -10.58 4.60
CA ASN A 402 19.06 -11.43 4.83
C ASN A 402 17.82 -11.03 4.03
N TYR A 403 17.83 -9.88 3.36
CA TYR A 403 16.69 -9.40 2.57
C TYR A 403 16.42 -10.34 1.40
N ALA A 404 17.45 -10.72 0.64
CA ALA A 404 17.31 -11.60 -0.51
C ALA A 404 16.77 -12.99 -0.11
N LEU A 405 17.21 -13.51 1.05
CA LEU A 405 16.73 -14.77 1.59
C LEU A 405 15.25 -14.69 1.98
N ARG A 406 14.85 -13.67 2.75
CA ARG A 406 13.46 -13.44 3.14
C ARG A 406 12.54 -13.21 1.95
N LEU A 407 13.04 -12.50 0.94
CA LEU A 407 12.30 -12.22 -0.29
C LEU A 407 12.05 -13.51 -1.07
N LYS A 408 13.08 -14.37 -1.17
CA LYS A 408 12.94 -15.69 -1.76
C LYS A 408 11.92 -16.54 -0.99
N GLU A 409 12.04 -16.62 0.34
CA GLU A 409 11.10 -17.39 1.17
C GLU A 409 9.66 -16.89 1.01
N PHE A 410 9.47 -15.57 0.99
CA PHE A 410 8.17 -14.96 0.73
C PHE A 410 7.63 -15.38 -0.65
N HIS A 411 8.43 -15.28 -1.72
CA HIS A 411 8.01 -15.70 -3.05
C HIS A 411 7.70 -17.20 -3.15
N ASP A 412 8.50 -18.04 -2.49
CA ASP A 412 8.28 -19.48 -2.45
C ASP A 412 6.93 -19.80 -1.78
N LYS A 413 6.61 -19.15 -0.65
CA LYS A 413 5.29 -19.26 0.01
C LYS A 413 4.14 -18.78 -0.87
N LEU A 414 4.31 -17.69 -1.61
CA LEU A 414 3.30 -17.21 -2.56
C LEU A 414 3.06 -18.22 -3.70
N ARG A 415 4.13 -18.84 -4.24
CA ARG A 415 4.00 -19.87 -5.27
C ARG A 415 3.33 -21.13 -4.74
N GLU A 416 3.67 -21.56 -3.52
CA GLU A 416 3.03 -22.70 -2.87
C GLU A 416 1.52 -22.47 -2.66
N ARG A 417 1.16 -21.28 -2.17
CA ARG A 417 -0.25 -20.87 -2.00
C ARG A 417 -0.99 -20.83 -3.33
N ALA A 418 -0.42 -20.16 -4.35
CA ALA A 418 -1.00 -20.11 -5.68
C ALA A 418 -1.17 -21.52 -6.28
N GLY A 419 -0.17 -22.40 -6.15
CA GLY A 419 -0.26 -23.78 -6.59
C GLY A 419 -1.36 -24.58 -5.88
N SER A 420 -1.54 -24.34 -4.58
CA SER A 420 -2.60 -24.95 -3.77
C SER A 420 -3.99 -24.50 -4.22
N GLU A 421 -4.20 -23.19 -4.43
CA GLU A 421 -5.46 -22.64 -4.96
C GLU A 421 -5.79 -23.22 -6.35
N LEU A 422 -4.78 -23.33 -7.22
CA LEU A 422 -4.97 -23.86 -8.56
C LEU A 422 -5.32 -25.36 -8.54
N SER A 423 -4.77 -26.12 -7.60
CA SER A 423 -5.14 -27.51 -7.37
C SER A 423 -6.58 -27.65 -6.89
N GLU A 424 -7.00 -26.80 -5.94
CA GLU A 424 -8.38 -26.76 -5.43
C GLU A 424 -9.39 -26.47 -6.56
N VAL A 425 -9.15 -25.42 -7.36
CA VAL A 425 -10.01 -25.09 -8.51
C VAL A 425 -10.06 -26.23 -9.53
N ASN A 426 -8.94 -26.90 -9.79
CA ASN A 426 -8.90 -28.09 -10.65
C ASN A 426 -9.77 -29.23 -10.12
N GLN A 427 -9.73 -29.49 -8.80
CA GLN A 427 -10.55 -30.53 -8.18
C GLN A 427 -12.05 -30.22 -8.29
N PHE A 428 -12.45 -28.97 -8.07
CA PHE A 428 -13.84 -28.55 -8.29
C PHE A 428 -14.25 -28.71 -9.76
N THR A 429 -13.39 -28.29 -10.69
CA THR A 429 -13.64 -28.39 -12.13
C THR A 429 -13.84 -29.84 -12.57
N ALA A 430 -12.95 -30.75 -12.14
CA ALA A 430 -13.07 -32.19 -12.42
C ALA A 430 -14.35 -32.78 -11.81
N THR A 431 -14.71 -32.36 -10.60
CA THR A 431 -15.95 -32.80 -9.94
C THR A 431 -17.18 -32.35 -10.75
N LEU A 432 -17.25 -31.08 -11.17
CA LEU A 432 -18.36 -30.55 -11.97
C LEU A 432 -18.47 -31.24 -13.33
N GLU A 433 -17.35 -31.53 -13.99
CA GLU A 433 -17.34 -32.25 -15.26
C GLU A 433 -17.84 -33.70 -15.11
N ASN A 434 -17.40 -34.39 -14.05
CA ASN A 434 -17.87 -35.73 -13.74
C ASN A 434 -19.38 -35.73 -13.47
N GLN A 435 -19.89 -34.72 -12.76
CA GLN A 435 -21.33 -34.57 -12.50
C GLN A 435 -22.15 -34.24 -13.75
N LEU A 436 -21.63 -33.39 -14.63
CA LEU A 436 -22.24 -33.10 -15.93
C LEU A 436 -22.33 -34.38 -16.79
N THR A 437 -21.20 -35.08 -16.94
CA THR A 437 -21.11 -36.31 -17.74
C THR A 437 -22.01 -37.42 -17.19
N SER A 438 -22.03 -37.61 -15.87
CA SER A 438 -22.89 -38.59 -15.20
C SER A 438 -24.37 -38.28 -15.41
N SER A 439 -24.76 -37.01 -15.25
CA SER A 439 -26.14 -36.56 -15.46
C SER A 439 -26.59 -36.74 -16.90
N LEU A 440 -25.76 -36.37 -17.88
CA LEU A 440 -26.05 -36.54 -19.31
C LEU A 440 -26.17 -38.02 -19.70
N SER A 441 -25.21 -38.85 -19.26
CA SER A 441 -25.22 -40.29 -19.52
C SER A 441 -26.49 -40.93 -18.94
N LYS A 442 -26.78 -40.68 -17.66
CA LYS A 442 -27.95 -41.27 -16.98
C LYS A 442 -29.27 -40.81 -17.57
N PHE A 443 -29.36 -39.52 -17.89
CA PHE A 443 -30.53 -38.95 -18.56
C PHE A 443 -30.74 -39.60 -19.94
N SER A 444 -29.69 -39.74 -20.74
CA SER A 444 -29.78 -40.34 -22.08
C SER A 444 -30.17 -41.83 -22.04
N GLU A 445 -29.65 -42.59 -21.07
CA GLU A 445 -29.98 -44.00 -20.84
C GLU A 445 -31.48 -44.16 -20.56
N MET A 446 -32.00 -43.33 -19.64
CA MET A 446 -33.39 -43.38 -19.22
C MET A 446 -34.35 -42.81 -20.27
N ARG A 447 -33.95 -41.76 -21.01
CA ARG A 447 -34.78 -41.14 -22.06
C ARG A 447 -35.02 -42.08 -23.25
N LYS A 448 -34.07 -42.97 -23.56
CA LYS A 448 -34.22 -43.98 -24.62
C LYS A 448 -35.37 -44.97 -24.37
N LEU A 449 -35.82 -45.09 -23.12
CA LEU A 449 -36.90 -46.00 -22.74
C LEU A 449 -38.26 -45.36 -23.02
N LYS A 450 -39.10 -46.05 -23.80
CA LYS A 450 -40.46 -45.57 -24.14
C LYS A 450 -41.35 -45.35 -22.90
N LYS A 451 -41.13 -46.12 -21.83
CA LYS A 451 -41.79 -45.99 -20.52
C LYS A 451 -40.79 -46.34 -19.43
N LEU A 452 -40.64 -45.47 -18.44
CA LEU A 452 -39.85 -45.79 -17.25
C LEU A 452 -40.61 -46.76 -16.36
N THR A 453 -39.93 -47.84 -15.95
CA THR A 453 -40.41 -48.70 -14.88
C THR A 453 -40.34 -47.98 -13.53
N PRO A 454 -41.16 -48.38 -12.53
CA PRO A 454 -41.07 -47.82 -11.18
C PRO A 454 -39.66 -47.92 -10.57
N VAL A 455 -38.92 -48.99 -10.90
CA VAL A 455 -37.54 -49.20 -10.44
C VAL A 455 -36.59 -48.16 -11.04
N GLN A 456 -36.74 -47.84 -12.32
CA GLN A 456 -35.92 -46.81 -12.98
C GLN A 456 -36.26 -45.40 -12.49
N LYS A 457 -37.54 -45.13 -12.19
CA LYS A 457 -37.92 -43.85 -11.58
C LYS A 457 -37.26 -43.68 -10.20
N ARG A 458 -37.31 -44.72 -9.36
CA ARG A 458 -36.63 -44.72 -8.06
C ARG A 458 -35.11 -44.57 -8.19
N SER A 459 -34.49 -45.18 -9.20
CA SER A 459 -33.04 -45.03 -9.41
C SER A 459 -32.65 -43.62 -9.87
N TRP A 460 -33.49 -42.94 -10.66
CA TRP A 460 -33.31 -41.52 -10.97
C TRP A 460 -33.48 -40.63 -9.74
N GLU A 461 -34.52 -40.87 -8.93
CA GLU A 461 -34.77 -40.11 -7.70
C GLU A 461 -33.60 -40.25 -6.71
N ALA A 462 -33.06 -41.46 -6.54
CA ALA A 462 -31.87 -41.70 -5.74
C ALA A 462 -30.62 -40.99 -6.29
N PHE A 463 -30.43 -41.03 -7.62
CA PHE A 463 -29.35 -40.29 -8.29
C PHE A 463 -29.47 -38.78 -8.06
N HIS A 464 -30.64 -38.21 -8.31
CA HIS A 464 -30.92 -36.79 -8.08
C HIS A 464 -30.69 -36.39 -6.62
N TYR A 465 -31.17 -37.18 -5.66
CA TYR A 465 -30.94 -36.92 -4.25
C TYR A 465 -29.44 -36.87 -3.92
N SER A 466 -28.68 -37.89 -4.34
CA SER A 466 -27.22 -37.91 -4.13
C SER A 466 -26.50 -36.73 -4.78
N TRP A 467 -26.94 -36.35 -5.98
CA TRP A 467 -26.41 -35.22 -6.73
C TRP A 467 -26.71 -33.89 -6.00
N SER A 468 -27.93 -33.72 -5.50
CA SER A 468 -28.37 -32.51 -4.79
C SER A 468 -27.63 -32.32 -3.46
N GLU A 469 -27.36 -33.39 -2.71
CA GLU A 469 -26.57 -33.34 -1.48
C GLU A 469 -25.12 -32.98 -1.76
N LEU A 470 -24.51 -33.55 -2.80
CA LEU A 470 -23.16 -33.16 -3.23
C LEU A 470 -23.11 -31.68 -3.63
N PHE A 471 -24.08 -31.22 -4.43
CA PHE A 471 -24.12 -29.83 -4.87
C PHE A 471 -24.34 -28.86 -3.70
N LYS A 472 -25.13 -29.25 -2.70
CA LYS A 472 -25.28 -28.48 -1.46
C LYS A 472 -23.96 -28.30 -0.73
N GLN A 473 -23.10 -29.33 -0.69
CA GLN A 473 -21.76 -29.24 -0.11
C GLN A 473 -20.84 -28.31 -0.93
N ILE A 474 -20.87 -28.44 -2.25
CA ILE A 474 -20.07 -27.60 -3.17
C ILE A 474 -20.50 -26.12 -3.06
N SER A 475 -21.79 -25.85 -3.11
CA SER A 475 -22.35 -24.48 -3.01
C SER A 475 -22.11 -23.83 -1.66
N ALA A 476 -22.02 -24.61 -0.57
CA ALA A 476 -21.61 -24.08 0.73
C ALA A 476 -20.18 -23.53 0.72
N ASN A 477 -19.27 -24.11 -0.10
CA ASN A 477 -17.94 -23.54 -0.30
C ASN A 477 -18.00 -22.31 -1.20
N PHE A 478 -18.81 -22.33 -2.26
CA PHE A 478 -18.97 -21.17 -3.15
C PHE A 478 -19.52 -19.94 -2.41
N GLY A 479 -20.39 -20.14 -1.42
CA GLY A 479 -20.92 -19.05 -0.59
C GLY A 479 -19.85 -18.31 0.24
N LYS A 480 -18.68 -18.92 0.47
CA LYS A 480 -17.54 -18.28 1.15
C LYS A 480 -16.77 -17.33 0.22
N TRP A 481 -16.93 -17.48 -1.10
CA TRP A 481 -16.18 -16.76 -2.11
C TRP A 481 -16.86 -15.43 -2.46
N THR A 482 -16.96 -14.52 -1.50
CA THR A 482 -17.48 -13.17 -1.77
C THR A 482 -16.49 -12.39 -2.65
N PRO A 483 -16.94 -11.39 -3.44
CA PRO A 483 -16.05 -10.57 -4.25
C PRO A 483 -14.90 -9.96 -3.43
N GLU A 484 -15.18 -9.54 -2.20
CA GLU A 484 -14.19 -8.95 -1.28
C GLU A 484 -13.18 -10.00 -0.79
N ALA A 485 -13.64 -11.20 -0.43
CA ALA A 485 -12.77 -12.30 -0.03
C ALA A 485 -11.86 -12.73 -1.19
N LEU A 486 -12.42 -12.89 -2.40
CA LEU A 486 -11.66 -13.21 -3.61
C LEU A 486 -10.60 -12.15 -3.93
N GLN A 487 -10.92 -10.86 -3.74
CA GLN A 487 -9.99 -9.76 -3.97
C GLN A 487 -8.98 -9.54 -2.84
N ARG A 488 -9.16 -10.10 -1.64
CA ARG A 488 -8.20 -9.96 -0.52
C ARG A 488 -7.36 -11.21 -0.31
N GLU A 489 -7.97 -12.38 -0.37
CA GLU A 489 -7.38 -13.65 0.08
C GLU A 489 -6.91 -14.56 -1.05
N TYR A 490 -7.48 -14.46 -2.27
CA TYR A 490 -7.17 -15.41 -3.35
C TYR A 490 -6.33 -14.80 -4.47
N PHE A 491 -5.32 -15.52 -4.96
CA PHE A 491 -4.54 -15.14 -6.13
C PHE A 491 -5.39 -15.20 -7.40
N TYR A 492 -6.17 -16.28 -7.53
CA TYR A 492 -6.95 -16.59 -8.73
C TYR A 492 -8.45 -16.33 -8.54
N GLY A 493 -8.80 -15.17 -8.00
CA GLY A 493 -10.20 -14.84 -7.68
C GLY A 493 -11.17 -15.00 -8.86
N VAL A 494 -10.72 -14.72 -10.09
CA VAL A 494 -11.53 -14.91 -11.30
C VAL A 494 -11.84 -16.40 -11.54
N LEU A 495 -10.90 -17.31 -11.29
CA LEU A 495 -11.12 -18.75 -11.46
C LEU A 495 -12.17 -19.28 -10.48
N TYR A 496 -12.17 -18.82 -9.24
CA TYR A 496 -13.19 -19.19 -8.25
C TYR A 496 -14.58 -18.70 -8.67
N ARG A 497 -14.68 -17.46 -9.18
CA ARG A 497 -15.95 -16.94 -9.73
C ARG A 497 -16.45 -17.80 -10.91
N LEU A 498 -15.58 -18.10 -11.87
CA LEU A 498 -15.90 -18.95 -13.02
C LEU A 498 -16.29 -20.37 -12.58
N THR A 499 -15.70 -20.88 -11.50
CA THR A 499 -16.06 -22.17 -10.89
C THR A 499 -17.48 -22.15 -10.34
N GLY A 500 -17.86 -21.07 -9.65
CA GLY A 500 -19.23 -20.84 -9.20
C GLY A 500 -20.23 -20.78 -10.36
N GLU A 501 -19.91 -20.01 -11.40
CA GLU A 501 -20.73 -19.88 -12.62
C GLU A 501 -20.93 -21.23 -13.32
N ALA A 502 -19.85 -22.00 -13.51
CA ALA A 502 -19.91 -23.34 -14.08
C ALA A 502 -20.76 -24.29 -13.21
N GLY A 503 -20.62 -24.22 -11.88
CA GLY A 503 -21.43 -25.00 -10.95
C GLY A 503 -22.93 -24.71 -11.09
N VAL A 504 -23.33 -23.43 -11.16
CA VAL A 504 -24.73 -23.04 -11.37
C VAL A 504 -25.26 -23.53 -12.71
N ALA A 505 -24.46 -23.46 -13.77
CA ALA A 505 -24.86 -23.96 -15.09
C ALA A 505 -25.08 -25.49 -15.09
N VAL A 506 -24.18 -26.25 -14.46
CA VAL A 506 -24.31 -27.71 -14.30
C VAL A 506 -25.54 -28.08 -13.46
N LEU A 507 -25.80 -27.35 -12.37
CA LEU A 507 -27.02 -27.50 -11.56
C LEU A 507 -28.29 -27.29 -12.40
N ARG A 508 -28.36 -26.19 -13.14
CA ARG A 508 -29.55 -25.86 -13.95
C ARG A 508 -29.87 -26.95 -14.96
N MET A 509 -28.83 -27.51 -15.61
CA MET A 509 -28.98 -28.64 -16.53
C MET A 509 -29.52 -29.89 -15.81
N HIS A 510 -28.98 -30.24 -14.64
CA HIS A 510 -29.44 -31.38 -13.86
C HIS A 510 -30.90 -31.23 -13.39
N GLU A 511 -31.27 -30.06 -12.87
CA GLU A 511 -32.64 -29.75 -12.45
C GLU A 511 -33.64 -29.84 -13.60
N LEU A 512 -33.26 -29.40 -14.79
CA LEU A 512 -34.09 -29.57 -15.99
C LEU A 512 -34.30 -31.06 -16.28
N HIS A 513 -33.25 -31.89 -16.25
CA HIS A 513 -33.41 -33.35 -16.40
C HIS A 513 -34.33 -33.95 -15.34
N HIS A 514 -34.25 -33.50 -14.09
CA HIS A 514 -35.15 -33.95 -13.03
C HIS A 514 -36.61 -33.51 -13.27
N SER A 515 -36.82 -32.30 -13.77
CA SER A 515 -38.15 -31.78 -14.12
C SER A 515 -38.85 -32.60 -15.22
N TYR A 516 -38.07 -33.17 -16.16
CA TYR A 516 -38.57 -34.07 -17.20
C TYR A 516 -39.19 -35.34 -16.62
N PHE A 517 -38.48 -36.04 -15.73
CA PHE A 517 -38.97 -37.30 -15.15
C PHE A 517 -40.07 -37.11 -14.09
N THR A 518 -40.19 -35.91 -13.51
CA THR A 518 -41.28 -35.56 -12.59
C THR A 518 -42.54 -35.06 -13.32
N GLY A 519 -42.48 -34.87 -14.64
CA GLY A 519 -43.62 -34.43 -15.44
C GLY A 519 -43.99 -32.95 -15.23
N LYS A 520 -43.08 -32.14 -14.69
CA LYS A 520 -43.29 -30.71 -14.44
C LYS A 520 -43.15 -29.85 -15.69
N THR A 521 -42.49 -30.36 -16.74
CA THR A 521 -42.19 -29.63 -17.98
C THR A 521 -42.87 -30.23 -19.21
N LEU A 522 -43.39 -29.36 -20.09
CA LEU A 522 -43.93 -29.78 -21.39
C LEU A 522 -42.82 -30.34 -22.29
N PRO A 523 -43.01 -31.50 -22.95
CA PRO A 523 -41.95 -32.17 -23.72
C PRO A 523 -41.26 -31.29 -24.78
N LYS A 524 -42.03 -30.47 -25.51
CA LYS A 524 -41.49 -29.58 -26.55
C LYS A 524 -40.62 -28.45 -25.98
N ALA A 525 -41.06 -27.83 -24.88
CA ALA A 525 -40.30 -26.76 -24.23
C ALA A 525 -39.03 -27.32 -23.57
N PHE A 526 -39.11 -28.54 -23.04
CA PHE A 526 -37.99 -29.23 -22.41
C PHE A 526 -36.83 -29.45 -23.38
N GLU A 527 -37.06 -29.89 -24.63
CA GLU A 527 -35.96 -30.17 -25.56
C GLU A 527 -35.10 -28.94 -25.87
N ILE A 528 -35.75 -27.78 -26.02
CA ILE A 528 -35.06 -26.50 -26.26
C ILE A 528 -34.29 -26.09 -25.00
N GLN A 529 -34.95 -26.11 -23.84
CA GLN A 529 -34.33 -25.69 -22.57
C GLN A 529 -33.18 -26.60 -22.13
N ALA A 530 -33.31 -27.91 -22.33
CA ALA A 530 -32.27 -28.88 -21.99
C ALA A 530 -31.04 -28.72 -22.90
N GLY A 531 -31.25 -28.52 -24.21
CA GLY A 531 -30.16 -28.25 -25.15
C GLY A 531 -29.42 -26.95 -24.82
N GLU A 532 -30.15 -25.89 -24.50
CA GLU A 532 -29.57 -24.61 -24.07
C GLU A 532 -28.78 -24.75 -22.76
N ALA A 533 -29.33 -25.43 -21.76
CA ALA A 533 -28.68 -25.64 -20.47
C ALA A 533 -27.43 -26.53 -20.59
N GLU A 534 -27.46 -27.58 -21.42
CA GLU A 534 -26.29 -28.40 -21.71
C GLU A 534 -25.20 -27.57 -22.39
N ALA A 535 -25.54 -26.80 -23.43
CA ALA A 535 -24.60 -25.94 -24.13
C ALA A 535 -23.98 -24.92 -23.17
N SER A 536 -24.80 -24.27 -22.34
CA SER A 536 -24.35 -23.32 -21.32
C SER A 536 -23.38 -23.95 -20.32
N ALA A 537 -23.68 -25.15 -19.78
CA ALA A 537 -22.81 -25.85 -18.85
C ALA A 537 -21.46 -26.25 -19.49
N ARG A 538 -21.49 -26.74 -20.74
CA ARG A 538 -20.26 -27.09 -21.49
C ARG A 538 -19.40 -25.88 -21.80
N THR A 539 -20.02 -24.77 -22.21
CA THR A 539 -19.30 -23.52 -22.47
C THR A 539 -18.65 -23.01 -21.19
N ALA A 540 -19.37 -22.96 -20.07
CA ALA A 540 -18.83 -22.49 -18.79
C ALA A 540 -17.63 -23.34 -18.32
N LEU A 541 -17.73 -24.68 -18.39
CA LEU A 541 -16.61 -25.57 -18.03
C LEU A 541 -15.43 -25.43 -19.00
N THR A 542 -15.67 -25.30 -20.30
CA THR A 542 -14.60 -25.09 -21.28
C THR A 542 -13.87 -23.78 -21.03
N THR A 543 -14.60 -22.70 -20.76
CA THR A 543 -14.03 -21.39 -20.42
C THR A 543 -13.20 -21.46 -19.13
N LEU A 544 -13.72 -22.12 -18.09
CA LEU A 544 -13.01 -22.32 -16.83
C LEU A 544 -11.71 -23.10 -17.03
N LYS A 545 -11.75 -24.23 -17.75
CA LYS A 545 -10.55 -25.03 -18.07
C LYS A 545 -9.50 -24.25 -18.83
N ALA A 546 -9.90 -23.53 -19.88
CA ALA A 546 -8.99 -22.69 -20.65
C ALA A 546 -8.30 -21.63 -19.77
N LYS A 547 -9.02 -21.07 -18.79
CA LYS A 547 -8.46 -20.11 -17.83
C LYS A 547 -7.55 -20.75 -16.79
N ILE A 548 -7.86 -21.97 -16.34
CA ILE A 548 -6.97 -22.75 -15.47
C ILE A 548 -5.66 -23.07 -16.21
N GLU A 549 -5.72 -23.54 -17.46
CA GLU A 549 -4.53 -23.82 -18.28
C GLU A 549 -3.69 -22.55 -18.50
N GLN A 550 -4.34 -21.41 -18.76
CA GLN A 550 -3.68 -20.12 -18.83
C GLN A 550 -2.95 -19.79 -17.51
N ALA A 551 -3.62 -19.93 -16.37
CA ALA A 551 -3.03 -19.68 -15.05
C ALA A 551 -1.87 -20.65 -14.73
N GLN A 552 -1.99 -21.93 -15.09
CA GLN A 552 -0.93 -22.94 -14.95
C GLN A 552 0.30 -22.58 -15.79
N SER A 553 0.10 -22.11 -17.02
CA SER A 553 1.19 -21.66 -17.89
C SER A 553 1.92 -20.43 -17.36
N MET A 554 1.20 -19.53 -16.66
CA MET A 554 1.80 -18.35 -16.03
C MET A 554 2.54 -18.73 -14.74
N ALA A 555 1.98 -19.66 -13.94
CA ALA A 555 2.57 -20.14 -12.70
C ALA A 555 3.86 -20.94 -12.92
N SER A 556 4.01 -21.59 -14.08
CA SER A 556 5.24 -22.30 -14.44
C SER A 556 6.35 -21.36 -14.95
N SER A 557 6.01 -20.13 -15.35
CA SER A 557 7.03 -19.11 -15.60
C SER A 557 7.71 -18.74 -14.28
N ALA A 558 9.03 -18.50 -14.30
CA ALA A 558 9.80 -18.16 -13.10
C ALA A 558 9.36 -16.82 -12.42
N THR A 559 8.42 -16.11 -13.04
CA THR A 559 7.82 -14.86 -12.56
C THR A 559 6.87 -15.12 -11.39
N ILE A 560 6.75 -14.17 -10.46
CA ILE A 560 5.79 -14.29 -9.37
C ILE A 560 4.36 -14.32 -9.94
N PRO A 561 3.48 -15.21 -9.44
CA PRO A 561 2.07 -15.20 -9.83
C PRO A 561 1.48 -13.82 -9.52
N LYS A 562 1.09 -13.10 -10.57
CA LYS A 562 0.37 -11.84 -10.45
C LYS A 562 -1.07 -12.15 -10.11
N ARG A 563 -1.60 -11.45 -9.11
CA ARG A 563 -3.02 -11.51 -8.78
C ARG A 563 -3.82 -11.01 -9.98
N GLU A 564 -4.72 -11.82 -10.52
CA GLU A 564 -5.52 -11.42 -11.68
C GLU A 564 -6.38 -10.20 -11.34
N GLY A 565 -6.27 -9.13 -12.13
CA GLY A 565 -7.03 -7.88 -11.96
C GLY A 565 -6.30 -6.75 -11.21
N LEU A 566 -5.04 -6.94 -10.84
CA LEU A 566 -4.09 -5.91 -10.39
C LEU A 566 -2.94 -5.78 -11.42
#